data_AF-A0A3D4F6J2-F1
#
_entry.id   AF-A0A3D4F6J2-F1
#
_cell.length_a   1.000
_cell.length_b   1.000
_cell.length_c   1.000
_cell.angle_alpha   90.00
_cell.angle_beta   90.00
_cell.angle_gamma   90.00
#
_symmetry.space_group_name_H-M   'P 1'
#
loop_
_entity.id
_entity.type
_entity.pdbx_description
1 polymer ?
#
loop_
_entity_poly.entity_id
_entity_poly.type
_entity_poly.pdbx_seq_one_letter_code
_entity_poly.pdbx_strand_id
1 'polypeptide(L)'
;EDRMVENAQLSGGGSRGGWSSQGPTWLNGNAWTDTDDRFIRQGALFKYNQSSGIYLCPADKSTVRDEGQIRRSRSVSMSMYMNFRSNPQSEYYKHCWHRVGDIRSPSPSAAFVFIDEHEKSIQQSAFGSNAGGWQLFGTGPWSWISFPATRHQQGTVLSFADGHVESWRWVEPNTHRAAKDEGWIVLKPGQGAGDRDLTRLFGAVPARIPIR
;
A
#
# COMPACT_ATOMS: atom_id res chain seq x y z
N GLU A 1 4.15 1.30 25.08
CA GLU A 1 5.10 1.70 24.02
C GLU A 1 4.30 2.14 22.80
N ASP A 2 4.77 3.16 22.09
CA ASP A 2 4.14 3.78 20.90
C ASP A 2 4.60 3.14 19.57
N ARG A 3 5.13 1.92 19.65
CA ARG A 3 5.66 1.17 18.51
C ARG A 3 4.51 0.71 17.59
N MET A 4 4.68 0.92 16.30
CA MET A 4 3.74 0.46 15.29
C MET A 4 3.83 -1.05 15.09
N VAL A 5 2.73 -1.68 14.68
CA VAL A 5 2.72 -3.08 14.21
C VAL A 5 3.70 -3.24 13.05
N GLU A 6 4.30 -4.42 12.87
CA GLU A 6 5.17 -4.64 11.71
C GLU A 6 4.34 -4.67 10.41
N ASN A 7 4.89 -4.11 9.35
CA ASN A 7 4.36 -4.25 7.99
C ASN A 7 5.32 -5.12 7.16
N ALA A 8 5.71 -6.27 7.70
CA ALA A 8 6.71 -7.11 7.08
C ALA A 8 6.11 -7.90 5.89
N GLN A 9 6.97 -8.15 4.89
CA GLN A 9 6.69 -9.03 3.76
C GLN A 9 7.87 -9.96 3.47
N LEU A 10 7.63 -11.04 2.74
CA LEU A 10 8.66 -11.84 2.09
C LEU A 10 8.81 -11.42 0.62
N SER A 11 10.06 -11.41 0.13
CA SER A 11 10.32 -11.14 -1.29
C SER A 11 9.90 -12.35 -2.12
N GLY A 12 8.92 -12.14 -2.99
CA GLY A 12 8.33 -13.17 -3.83
C GLY A 12 8.75 -13.14 -5.30
N GLY A 13 9.92 -12.56 -5.60
CA GLY A 13 10.29 -12.07 -6.93
C GLY A 13 9.84 -12.93 -8.13
N GLY A 14 9.43 -12.24 -9.20
CA GLY A 14 9.17 -12.85 -10.51
C GLY A 14 7.69 -13.03 -10.90
N SER A 15 6.74 -12.99 -9.97
CA SER A 15 5.30 -13.01 -10.31
C SER A 15 4.41 -12.38 -9.23
N ARG A 16 3.18 -12.00 -9.60
CA ARG A 16 2.18 -11.45 -8.65
C ARG A 16 1.86 -12.40 -7.50
N GLY A 17 1.77 -13.70 -7.78
CA GLY A 17 1.48 -14.74 -6.79
C GLY A 17 2.64 -15.10 -5.88
N GLY A 18 3.88 -14.74 -6.25
CA GLY A 18 5.05 -15.03 -5.43
C GLY A 18 5.18 -14.15 -4.20
N TRP A 19 4.66 -12.91 -4.25
CA TRP A 19 4.74 -11.97 -3.13
C TRP A 19 3.78 -12.35 -2.02
N SER A 20 4.23 -12.41 -0.76
CA SER A 20 3.37 -12.75 0.37
C SER A 20 3.82 -12.06 1.64
N SER A 21 2.86 -11.64 2.46
CA SER A 21 3.13 -11.12 3.80
C SER A 21 3.13 -12.24 4.82
N GLN A 22 4.16 -12.31 5.66
CA GLN A 22 4.31 -13.37 6.67
C GLN A 22 4.99 -12.83 7.93
N GLY A 23 4.79 -13.51 9.05
CA GLY A 23 5.43 -13.21 10.34
C GLY A 23 4.57 -12.32 11.23
N PRO A 24 5.16 -11.56 12.17
CA PRO A 24 4.44 -10.70 13.12
C PRO A 24 3.92 -9.39 12.47
N THR A 25 3.37 -9.51 11.26
CA THR A 25 2.89 -8.41 10.43
C THR A 25 1.40 -8.10 10.70
N TRP A 26 0.95 -6.91 10.28
CA TRP A 26 -0.44 -6.48 10.45
C TRP A 26 -1.45 -7.38 9.72
N LEU A 27 -1.02 -7.99 8.61
CA LEU A 27 -1.82 -8.88 7.77
C LEU A 27 -0.92 -9.85 6.99
N ASN A 28 -1.28 -11.14 6.98
CA ASN A 28 -0.53 -12.19 6.28
C ASN A 28 -1.11 -12.45 4.87
N GLY A 29 -0.45 -13.31 4.08
CA GLY A 29 -1.02 -13.89 2.85
C GLY A 29 -0.77 -13.07 1.58
N ASN A 30 -1.56 -13.36 0.54
CA ASN A 30 -1.58 -12.63 -0.72
C ASN A 30 -3.02 -12.44 -1.25
N ALA A 31 -3.47 -11.19 -1.37
CA ALA A 31 -4.83 -10.83 -1.81
C ALA A 31 -5.23 -11.42 -3.17
N TRP A 32 -4.25 -11.62 -4.07
CA TRP A 32 -4.50 -12.18 -5.39
C TRP A 32 -4.76 -13.69 -5.36
N THR A 33 -4.18 -14.42 -4.38
CA THR A 33 -4.28 -15.90 -4.30
C THR A 33 -5.15 -16.41 -3.17
N ASP A 34 -5.35 -15.63 -2.11
CA ASP A 34 -6.04 -16.07 -0.89
C ASP A 34 -7.53 -16.29 -1.17
N THR A 35 -8.02 -17.49 -0.86
CA THR A 35 -9.40 -17.92 -1.13
C THR A 35 -10.36 -17.69 0.03
N ASP A 36 -9.85 -17.29 1.19
CA ASP A 36 -10.62 -17.03 2.41
C ASP A 36 -10.02 -15.85 3.21
N ASP A 37 -10.52 -15.61 4.42
CA ASP A 37 -10.07 -14.53 5.31
C ASP A 37 -9.07 -14.99 6.37
N ARG A 38 -8.56 -16.24 6.30
CA ARG A 38 -7.70 -16.83 7.34
C ARG A 38 -6.46 -16.00 7.61
N PHE A 39 -5.84 -15.44 6.57
CA PHE A 39 -4.64 -14.63 6.71
C PHE A 39 -4.90 -13.23 7.28
N ILE A 40 -6.13 -12.70 7.10
CA ILE A 40 -6.59 -11.51 7.81
C ILE A 40 -6.71 -11.83 9.30
N ARG A 41 -7.33 -12.96 9.65
CA ARG A 41 -7.53 -13.40 11.05
C ARG A 41 -6.22 -13.64 11.80
N GLN A 42 -5.16 -14.02 11.07
CA GLN A 42 -3.81 -14.20 11.61
C GLN A 42 -3.03 -12.88 11.79
N GLY A 43 -3.51 -11.78 11.21
CA GLY A 43 -2.86 -10.48 11.27
C GLY A 43 -2.86 -9.89 12.68
N ALA A 44 -1.76 -9.23 13.07
CA ALA A 44 -1.60 -8.70 14.42
C ALA A 44 -2.63 -7.63 14.82
N LEU A 45 -3.28 -6.98 13.85
CA LEU A 45 -4.34 -6.00 14.10
C LEU A 45 -5.73 -6.61 14.29
N PHE A 46 -5.96 -7.86 13.85
CA PHE A 46 -7.29 -8.47 13.84
C PHE A 46 -7.91 -8.62 15.24
N LYS A 47 -7.08 -8.78 16.27
CA LYS A 47 -7.55 -8.86 17.67
C LYS A 47 -8.25 -7.58 18.15
N TYR A 48 -7.99 -6.43 17.51
CA TYR A 48 -8.62 -5.16 17.86
C TYR A 48 -9.95 -4.93 17.12
N ASN A 49 -10.16 -5.59 15.98
CA ASN A 49 -11.44 -5.64 15.29
C ASN A 49 -11.53 -6.93 14.46
N GLN A 50 -12.41 -7.84 14.88
CA GLN A 50 -12.53 -9.17 14.30
C GLN A 50 -13.47 -9.25 13.08
N SER A 51 -13.89 -8.11 12.54
CA SER A 51 -14.68 -8.04 11.32
C SER A 51 -13.79 -8.05 10.09
N SER A 52 -13.63 -9.20 9.43
CA SER A 52 -12.87 -9.31 8.18
C SER A 52 -13.38 -8.40 7.06
N GLY A 53 -14.68 -8.05 7.08
CA GLY A 53 -15.31 -7.23 6.06
C GLY A 53 -14.75 -5.80 5.94
N ILE A 54 -14.04 -5.29 6.97
CA ILE A 54 -13.47 -3.93 6.95
C ILE A 54 -12.22 -3.83 6.07
N TYR A 55 -11.61 -4.95 5.68
CA TYR A 55 -10.39 -4.99 4.87
C TYR A 55 -10.67 -4.92 3.36
N LEU A 56 -11.94 -4.98 2.97
CA LEU A 56 -12.40 -4.99 1.58
C LEU A 56 -13.32 -3.81 1.32
N CYS A 57 -12.97 -2.98 0.32
CA CYS A 57 -13.88 -1.98 -0.19
C CYS A 57 -15.13 -2.66 -0.78
N PRO A 58 -16.36 -2.26 -0.40
CA PRO A 58 -17.58 -2.84 -0.97
C PRO A 58 -17.72 -2.65 -2.49
N ALA A 59 -17.05 -1.65 -3.06
CA ALA A 59 -17.00 -1.40 -4.49
C ALA A 59 -15.98 -2.30 -5.23
N ASP A 60 -15.06 -2.93 -4.52
CA ASP A 60 -14.17 -3.93 -5.10
C ASP A 60 -14.96 -5.21 -5.40
N LYS A 61 -15.02 -5.57 -6.69
CA LYS A 61 -15.69 -6.77 -7.20
C LYS A 61 -14.69 -7.82 -7.69
N SER A 62 -13.40 -7.59 -7.48
CA SER A 62 -12.36 -8.47 -7.95
C SER A 62 -12.40 -9.84 -7.28
N THR A 63 -11.88 -10.81 -8.02
CA THR A 63 -11.86 -12.21 -7.60
C THR A 63 -10.43 -12.70 -7.48
N VAL A 64 -10.27 -13.74 -6.67
CA VAL A 64 -9.04 -14.52 -6.59
C VAL A 64 -8.61 -14.91 -8.00
N ARG A 65 -7.34 -14.66 -8.31
CA ARG A 65 -6.71 -14.89 -9.62
C ARG A 65 -7.38 -14.22 -10.82
N ASP A 66 -8.33 -13.31 -10.59
CA ASP A 66 -9.19 -12.71 -11.62
C ASP A 66 -10.07 -13.74 -12.38
N GLU A 67 -10.39 -14.88 -11.75
CA GLU A 67 -11.11 -16.02 -12.39
C GLU A 67 -12.66 -15.94 -12.34
N GLY A 68 -13.24 -14.89 -11.74
CA GLY A 68 -14.68 -14.71 -11.63
C GLY A 68 -15.39 -15.60 -10.60
N GLN A 69 -14.66 -16.41 -9.83
CA GLN A 69 -15.24 -17.41 -8.93
C GLN A 69 -15.38 -16.93 -7.48
N ILE A 70 -14.25 -16.60 -6.83
CA ILE A 70 -14.19 -16.30 -5.40
C ILE A 70 -13.85 -14.81 -5.25
N ARG A 71 -14.70 -14.03 -4.57
CA ARG A 71 -14.34 -12.63 -4.24
C ARG A 71 -13.11 -12.59 -3.36
N ARG A 72 -12.25 -11.60 -3.58
CA ARG A 72 -11.10 -11.37 -2.68
C ARG A 72 -11.57 -10.96 -1.29
N SER A 73 -10.74 -11.29 -0.30
CA SER A 73 -10.99 -10.96 1.10
C SER A 73 -10.51 -9.56 1.50
N ARG A 74 -9.73 -8.87 0.65
CA ARG A 74 -9.24 -7.50 0.91
C ARG A 74 -8.93 -6.71 -0.35
N SER A 75 -8.93 -5.39 -0.20
CA SER A 75 -8.47 -4.41 -1.21
C SER A 75 -7.52 -3.36 -0.64
N VAL A 76 -7.20 -3.43 0.65
CA VAL A 76 -6.42 -2.42 1.37
C VAL A 76 -4.98 -2.87 1.60
N SER A 77 -4.05 -1.93 1.47
CA SER A 77 -2.62 -2.09 1.78
C SER A 77 -2.14 -0.98 2.71
N MET A 78 -1.09 -1.27 3.49
CA MET A 78 -0.46 -0.29 4.39
C MET A 78 0.78 0.31 3.72
N SER A 79 1.00 1.62 3.86
CA SER A 79 2.22 2.29 3.44
C SER A 79 3.47 1.55 3.90
N MET A 80 4.42 1.31 3.00
CA MET A 80 5.70 0.69 3.36
C MET A 80 6.57 1.57 4.26
N TYR A 81 6.19 2.82 4.50
CA TYR A 81 6.88 3.68 5.47
C TYR A 81 6.42 3.44 6.91
N MET A 82 5.32 2.71 7.10
CA MET A 82 4.80 2.30 8.40
C MET A 82 5.43 0.97 8.81
N ASN A 83 6.61 1.03 9.42
CA ASN A 83 7.31 -0.10 10.06
C ASN A 83 7.47 -1.37 9.18
N PHE A 84 7.77 -1.18 7.89
CA PHE A 84 7.94 -2.27 6.93
C PHE A 84 9.27 -3.02 7.06
N ARG A 85 10.36 -2.28 7.27
CA ARG A 85 11.68 -2.83 7.59
C ARG A 85 11.88 -2.84 9.10
N SER A 86 11.18 -3.72 9.81
CA SER A 86 11.12 -3.75 11.28
C SER A 86 12.41 -4.21 11.98
N ASN A 87 13.34 -4.83 11.26
CA ASN A 87 14.62 -5.35 11.80
C ASN A 87 15.65 -4.20 11.99
N PRO A 88 16.03 -3.85 13.24
CA PRO A 88 16.98 -2.75 13.52
C PRO A 88 18.38 -2.96 12.94
N GLN A 89 18.77 -4.20 12.63
CA GLN A 89 20.07 -4.52 12.04
C GLN A 89 20.08 -4.34 10.51
N SER A 90 18.94 -4.11 9.87
CA SER A 90 18.86 -3.86 8.43
C SER A 90 19.33 -2.45 8.06
N GLU A 91 20.10 -2.33 6.97
CA GLU A 91 20.46 -1.02 6.42
C GLU A 91 19.24 -0.17 5.99
N TYR A 92 18.12 -0.84 5.70
CA TYR A 92 16.86 -0.21 5.29
C TYR A 92 15.94 0.14 6.46
N TYR A 93 16.32 -0.16 7.72
CA TYR A 93 15.54 0.20 8.91
C TYR A 93 15.22 1.70 8.91
N LYS A 94 16.24 2.53 8.70
CA LYS A 94 16.16 4.00 8.59
C LYS A 94 15.29 4.54 7.44
N HIS A 95 14.66 3.69 6.63
CA HIS A 95 13.72 4.12 5.58
C HIS A 95 12.26 4.10 6.05
N CYS A 96 11.97 3.58 7.24
CA CYS A 96 10.62 3.49 7.78
C CYS A 96 10.50 4.25 9.10
N TRP A 97 9.28 4.73 9.40
CA TRP A 97 8.90 5.09 10.75
C TRP A 97 8.63 3.81 11.55
N HIS A 98 9.00 3.77 12.82
CA HIS A 98 8.80 2.59 13.68
C HIS A 98 7.88 2.87 14.86
N ARG A 99 7.76 4.13 15.25
CA ARG A 99 6.87 4.65 16.27
C ARG A 99 5.98 5.74 15.70
N VAL A 100 4.81 5.92 16.30
CA VAL A 100 3.90 7.02 15.92
C VAL A 100 4.59 8.38 16.08
N GLY A 101 5.42 8.55 17.11
CA GLY A 101 6.19 9.77 17.34
C GLY A 101 7.29 10.08 16.30
N ASP A 102 7.66 9.11 15.45
CA ASP A 102 8.64 9.33 14.39
C ASP A 102 8.04 10.10 13.20
N ILE A 103 6.70 10.11 13.07
CA ILE A 103 5.95 10.67 11.95
C ILE A 103 5.88 12.20 12.09
N ARG A 104 6.95 12.88 11.69
CA ARG A 104 7.11 14.33 11.83
C ARG A 104 7.14 15.09 10.50
N SER A 105 7.58 14.43 9.45
CA SER A 105 7.66 15.00 8.10
C SER A 105 7.33 13.95 7.04
N PRO A 106 6.11 13.97 6.47
CA PRO A 106 5.04 14.95 6.69
C PRO A 106 4.42 14.85 8.10
N SER A 107 3.56 15.81 8.47
CA SER A 107 2.83 15.76 9.75
C SER A 107 1.98 14.48 9.86
N PRO A 108 1.58 14.04 11.06
CA PRO A 108 0.71 12.87 11.21
C PRO A 108 -0.59 12.96 10.41
N SER A 109 -1.16 14.16 10.27
CA SER A 109 -2.34 14.45 9.45
C SER A 109 -2.10 14.42 7.94
N ALA A 110 -0.87 14.22 7.49
CA ALA A 110 -0.53 14.15 6.07
C ALA A 110 0.19 12.83 5.73
N ALA A 111 0.73 12.10 6.70
CA ALA A 111 1.29 10.77 6.49
C ALA A 111 0.19 9.71 6.37
N PHE A 112 0.04 9.09 5.20
CA PHE A 112 -0.98 8.05 5.02
C PHE A 112 -0.54 6.71 5.62
N VAL A 113 -1.48 5.98 6.22
CA VAL A 113 -1.30 4.66 6.81
C VAL A 113 -1.82 3.58 5.88
N PHE A 114 -3.14 3.54 5.64
CA PHE A 114 -3.79 2.59 4.74
C PHE A 114 -4.33 3.26 3.49
N ILE A 115 -4.35 2.53 2.38
CA ILE A 115 -4.89 2.96 1.09
C ILE A 115 -5.65 1.82 0.41
N ASP A 116 -6.78 2.13 -0.22
CA ASP A 116 -7.46 1.21 -1.14
C ASP A 116 -6.62 1.06 -2.42
N GLU A 117 -6.16 -0.15 -2.69
CA GLU A 117 -5.26 -0.49 -3.78
C GLU A 117 -6.03 -1.08 -4.97
N HIS A 118 -5.51 -0.86 -6.17
CA HIS A 118 -6.12 -1.35 -7.39
C HIS A 118 -6.15 -2.88 -7.42
N GLU A 119 -7.24 -3.46 -7.92
CA GLU A 119 -7.41 -4.92 -8.02
C GLU A 119 -6.39 -5.58 -8.96
N LYS A 120 -5.73 -4.80 -9.81
CA LYS A 120 -4.64 -5.29 -10.66
C LYS A 120 -3.25 -4.95 -10.12
N SER A 121 -3.13 -4.28 -8.98
CA SER A 121 -1.84 -4.01 -8.31
C SER A 121 -1.65 -4.92 -7.10
N ILE A 122 -2.67 -4.97 -6.23
CA ILE A 122 -2.57 -5.58 -4.90
C ILE A 122 -2.14 -7.04 -4.94
N GLN A 123 -1.17 -7.38 -4.09
CA GLN A 123 -0.77 -8.77 -3.82
C GLN A 123 -0.49 -8.97 -2.33
N GLN A 124 0.36 -8.18 -1.71
CA GLN A 124 0.83 -8.26 -0.33
C GLN A 124 0.21 -7.13 0.49
N SER A 125 0.54 -7.07 1.77
CA SER A 125 -0.04 -6.11 2.71
C SER A 125 0.58 -4.71 2.65
N ALA A 126 1.46 -4.44 1.69
CA ALA A 126 2.28 -3.22 1.64
C ALA A 126 2.11 -2.46 0.32
N PHE A 127 1.85 -1.16 0.44
CA PHE A 127 1.79 -0.22 -0.66
C PHE A 127 3.13 0.52 -0.81
N GLY A 128 3.77 0.35 -1.96
CA GLY A 128 5.01 1.02 -2.28
C GLY A 128 4.79 2.38 -2.93
N SER A 129 5.66 3.34 -2.61
CA SER A 129 5.77 4.63 -3.29
C SER A 129 7.23 5.03 -3.35
N ASN A 130 7.63 5.83 -4.34
CA ASN A 130 8.92 6.51 -4.27
C ASN A 130 8.82 7.66 -3.25
N ALA A 131 9.93 7.99 -2.58
CA ALA A 131 9.93 9.10 -1.64
C ALA A 131 11.34 9.64 -1.40
N GLY A 132 11.47 10.95 -1.19
CA GLY A 132 12.66 11.56 -0.61
C GLY A 132 13.99 11.25 -1.31
N GLY A 133 13.99 11.09 -2.64
CA GLY A 133 15.16 10.72 -3.44
C GLY A 133 15.45 9.22 -3.51
N TRP A 134 14.69 8.38 -2.79
CA TRP A 134 14.78 6.93 -2.86
C TRP A 134 13.82 6.39 -3.92
N GLN A 135 14.38 5.65 -4.87
CA GLN A 135 13.68 5.01 -5.96
C GLN A 135 13.61 3.50 -5.70
N LEU A 136 12.39 2.96 -5.75
CA LEU A 136 12.16 1.54 -5.57
C LEU A 136 12.29 0.80 -6.91
N PHE A 137 12.86 -0.40 -6.85
CA PHE A 137 12.95 -1.33 -7.98
C PHE A 137 13.59 -0.75 -9.26
N GLY A 138 14.49 0.24 -9.12
CA GLY A 138 15.15 0.88 -10.26
C GLY A 138 14.20 1.68 -11.16
N THR A 139 13.01 2.03 -10.66
CA THR A 139 12.06 2.87 -11.40
C THR A 139 12.52 4.32 -11.47
N GLY A 140 12.00 5.08 -12.45
CA GLY A 140 12.15 6.53 -12.45
C GLY A 140 11.47 7.17 -11.23
N PRO A 141 11.87 8.39 -10.83
CA PRO A 141 11.35 9.06 -9.64
C PRO A 141 9.82 9.26 -9.69
N TRP A 142 9.27 9.50 -10.88
CA TRP A 142 7.84 9.71 -11.12
C TRP A 142 7.18 8.44 -11.63
N SER A 143 7.11 7.43 -10.76
CA SER A 143 6.49 6.15 -11.05
C SER A 143 5.59 5.69 -9.92
N TRP A 144 4.47 5.06 -10.29
CA TRP A 144 3.64 4.28 -9.38
C TRP A 144 4.34 2.96 -9.08
N ILE A 145 4.73 2.74 -7.83
CA ILE A 145 5.33 1.46 -7.42
C ILE A 145 4.23 0.43 -7.22
N SER A 146 3.35 0.69 -6.25
CA SER A 146 2.00 0.14 -6.19
C SER A 146 1.03 1.13 -6.86
N PHE A 147 -0.09 0.63 -7.37
CA PHE A 147 -1.09 1.44 -8.06
C PHE A 147 -2.36 1.59 -7.21
N PRO A 148 -2.81 2.82 -6.92
CA PRO A 148 -3.98 3.04 -6.07
C PRO A 148 -5.27 2.63 -6.78
N ALA A 149 -6.32 2.35 -6.01
CA ALA A 149 -7.64 2.15 -6.56
C ALA A 149 -8.08 3.37 -7.39
N THR A 150 -8.87 3.11 -8.43
CA THR A 150 -9.55 4.14 -9.23
C THR A 150 -11.07 3.96 -9.19
N ARG A 151 -11.56 3.37 -8.10
CA ARG A 151 -12.99 3.17 -7.81
C ARG A 151 -13.60 4.52 -7.40
N HIS A 152 -14.88 4.58 -7.05
CA HIS A 152 -15.48 5.84 -6.55
C HIS A 152 -15.25 7.07 -7.47
N GLN A 153 -15.48 6.90 -8.78
CA GLN A 153 -15.27 7.93 -9.80
C GLN A 153 -13.79 8.35 -9.96
N GLN A 154 -12.92 7.39 -10.28
CA GLN A 154 -11.48 7.60 -10.49
C GLN A 154 -10.75 8.04 -9.22
N GLY A 155 -11.13 7.47 -8.07
CA GLY A 155 -10.60 7.81 -6.77
C GLY A 155 -10.19 6.62 -5.92
N THR A 156 -9.68 6.95 -4.75
CA THR A 156 -9.29 6.02 -3.68
C THR A 156 -9.68 6.61 -2.32
N VAL A 157 -9.50 5.82 -1.28
CA VAL A 157 -9.66 6.23 0.11
C VAL A 157 -8.35 5.95 0.84
N LEU A 158 -7.90 6.92 1.64
CA LEU A 158 -6.72 6.81 2.49
C LEU A 158 -7.07 7.12 3.93
N SER A 159 -6.40 6.46 4.87
CA SER A 159 -6.35 6.87 6.28
C SER A 159 -5.00 7.49 6.60
N PHE A 160 -4.97 8.36 7.61
CA PHE A 160 -3.79 9.10 8.02
C PHE A 160 -3.38 8.79 9.46
N ALA A 161 -2.15 9.14 9.83
CA ALA A 161 -1.56 8.75 11.10
C ALA A 161 -2.19 9.42 12.33
N ASP A 162 -2.96 10.49 12.14
CA ASP A 162 -3.81 11.11 13.19
C ASP A 162 -5.20 10.45 13.31
N GLY A 163 -5.52 9.47 12.46
CA GLY A 163 -6.74 8.67 12.49
C GLY A 163 -7.88 9.15 11.58
N HIS A 164 -7.73 10.27 10.86
CA HIS A 164 -8.76 10.67 9.90
C HIS A 164 -8.66 9.90 8.57
N VAL A 165 -9.67 10.09 7.72
CA VAL A 165 -9.79 9.44 6.41
C VAL A 165 -10.12 10.50 5.36
N GLU A 166 -9.49 10.41 4.20
CA GLU A 166 -9.81 11.24 3.04
C GLU A 166 -10.18 10.38 1.82
N SER A 167 -11.07 10.92 0.98
CA SER A 167 -11.30 10.41 -0.37
C SER A 167 -10.55 11.28 -1.37
N TRP A 168 -9.72 10.64 -2.20
CA TRP A 168 -8.91 11.30 -3.21
C TRP A 168 -9.42 10.94 -4.59
N ARG A 169 -9.36 11.89 -5.53
CA ARG A 169 -9.66 11.68 -6.94
C ARG A 169 -8.43 11.93 -7.77
N TRP A 170 -8.15 11.00 -8.68
CA TRP A 170 -7.04 11.05 -9.62
C TRP A 170 -7.44 11.86 -10.84
N VAL A 171 -6.56 12.76 -11.27
CA VAL A 171 -6.83 13.74 -12.34
C VAL A 171 -5.96 13.54 -13.56
N GLU A 172 -4.88 12.75 -13.47
CA GLU A 172 -4.00 12.58 -14.61
C GLU A 172 -4.60 11.58 -15.63
N PRO A 173 -4.71 11.97 -16.91
CA PRO A 173 -5.17 11.05 -17.96
C PRO A 173 -4.34 9.77 -18.05
N ASN A 174 -3.04 9.86 -17.72
CA ASN A 174 -2.16 8.69 -17.68
C ASN A 174 -2.47 7.73 -16.54
N THR A 175 -2.84 8.25 -15.36
CA THR A 175 -3.35 7.41 -14.25
C THR A 175 -4.61 6.68 -14.70
N HIS A 176 -5.55 7.36 -15.34
CA HIS A 176 -6.78 6.73 -15.84
C HIS A 176 -6.53 5.70 -16.94
N ARG A 177 -5.54 5.94 -17.80
CA ARG A 177 -5.15 4.99 -18.85
C ARG A 177 -4.49 3.75 -18.24
N ALA A 178 -3.51 3.95 -17.36
CA ALA A 178 -2.79 2.84 -16.71
C ALA A 178 -3.74 1.94 -15.91
N ALA A 179 -4.76 2.51 -15.26
CA ALA A 179 -5.77 1.75 -14.51
C ALA A 179 -6.58 0.76 -15.36
N LYS A 180 -6.64 0.95 -16.68
CA LYS A 180 -7.38 0.06 -17.60
C LYS A 180 -6.56 -1.12 -18.11
N ASP A 181 -5.27 -1.19 -17.75
CA ASP A 181 -4.42 -2.29 -18.17
C ASP A 181 -4.92 -3.63 -17.58
N GLU A 182 -4.98 -4.68 -18.39
CA GLU A 182 -5.55 -5.97 -17.96
C GLU A 182 -4.57 -6.82 -17.12
N GLY A 183 -3.27 -6.54 -17.25
CA GLY A 183 -2.18 -7.25 -16.59
C GLY A 183 -1.92 -6.78 -15.16
N TRP A 184 -0.80 -7.24 -14.57
CA TRP A 184 -0.36 -6.77 -13.25
C TRP A 184 0.15 -5.32 -13.35
N ILE A 185 -0.54 -4.40 -12.69
CA ILE A 185 -0.30 -2.95 -12.74
C ILE A 185 0.59 -2.55 -11.56
N VAL A 186 1.89 -2.70 -11.74
CA VAL A 186 2.93 -2.18 -10.83
C VAL A 186 4.01 -1.50 -11.64
N LEU A 187 4.82 -0.66 -10.99
CA LEU A 187 5.97 0.03 -11.60
C LEU A 187 5.58 0.85 -12.85
N LYS A 188 4.39 1.46 -12.84
CA LYS A 188 3.87 2.22 -13.98
C LYS A 188 4.50 3.62 -14.03
N PRO A 189 4.94 4.10 -15.21
CA PRO A 189 5.46 5.44 -15.34
C PRO A 189 4.33 6.48 -15.14
N GLY A 190 4.65 7.54 -14.41
CA GLY A 190 3.84 8.76 -14.33
C GLY A 190 4.16 9.75 -15.46
N GLN A 191 3.73 11.00 -15.30
CA GLN A 191 3.94 12.10 -16.26
C GLN A 191 5.15 13.01 -15.92
N GLY A 192 6.07 12.52 -15.08
CA GLY A 192 7.21 13.33 -14.64
C GLY A 192 6.80 14.40 -13.62
N ALA A 193 7.58 15.49 -13.53
CA ALA A 193 7.45 16.49 -12.46
C ALA A 193 6.12 17.26 -12.42
N GLY A 194 5.33 17.22 -13.50
CA GLY A 194 4.00 17.84 -13.57
C GLY A 194 2.86 16.91 -13.14
N ASP A 195 3.14 15.65 -12.78
CA ASP A 195 2.12 14.67 -12.41
C ASP A 195 1.48 15.03 -11.06
N ARG A 196 0.24 15.54 -11.09
CA ARG A 196 -0.45 16.02 -9.88
C ARG A 196 -0.84 14.89 -8.94
N ASP A 197 -1.14 13.71 -9.49
CA ASP A 197 -1.53 12.54 -8.71
C ASP A 197 -0.35 12.02 -7.88
N LEU A 198 0.81 11.81 -8.54
CA LEU A 198 2.04 11.41 -7.85
C LEU A 198 2.57 12.51 -6.94
N THR A 199 2.49 13.79 -7.33
CA THR A 199 2.87 14.91 -6.45
C THR A 199 2.09 14.87 -5.14
N ARG A 200 0.77 14.66 -5.21
CA ARG A 200 -0.08 14.55 -4.01
C ARG A 200 0.29 13.34 -3.16
N LEU A 201 0.50 12.18 -3.78
CA LEU A 201 0.94 10.97 -3.04
C LEU A 201 2.32 11.16 -2.39
N PHE A 202 3.27 11.78 -3.09
CA PHE A 202 4.62 12.04 -2.56
C PHE A 202 4.60 13.01 -1.37
N GLY A 203 3.61 13.89 -1.29
CA GLY A 203 3.37 14.72 -0.10
C GLY A 203 2.89 13.95 1.12
N ALA A 204 2.43 12.70 0.95
CA ALA A 204 1.88 11.87 2.02
C ALA A 204 2.82 10.75 2.52
N VAL A 205 4.07 10.77 2.07
CA VAL A 205 5.17 9.84 2.43
C VAL A 205 6.41 10.63 2.86
N PRO A 206 7.44 10.01 3.45
CA PRO A 206 8.59 10.76 3.97
C PRO A 206 9.22 11.68 2.92
N ALA A 207 9.37 12.97 3.24
CA ALA A 207 9.96 13.94 2.32
C ALA A 207 11.46 13.69 2.04
N ARG A 208 12.14 12.91 2.88
CA ARG A 208 13.55 12.54 2.76
C ARG A 208 13.78 11.11 3.26
N ILE A 209 14.67 10.42 2.56
CA ILE A 209 15.16 9.10 2.97
C ILE A 209 16.70 9.14 3.00
N PRO A 210 17.36 8.68 4.08
CA PRO A 210 16.79 8.09 5.29
C PRO A 210 15.99 9.08 6.14
N ILE A 211 15.04 8.57 6.92
CA ILE A 211 14.24 9.33 7.88
C ILE A 211 15.17 9.80 9.00
N ARG A 212 15.06 11.07 9.38
CA ARG A 212 15.86 11.72 10.44
C ARG A 212 14.99 12.02 11.66
#